data_AF-A0A959FFP5-F1
#
_entry.id   AF-A0A959FFP5-F1
#
_cell.length_a   1.000
_cell.length_b   1.000
_cell.length_c   1.000
_cell.angle_alpha   90.00
_cell.angle_beta   90.00
_cell.angle_gamma   90.00
#
_symmetry.space_group_name_H-M   'P 1'
#
loop_
_entity.id
_entity.type
_entity.pdbx_description
1 polymer ?
#
loop_
_entity_poly.entity_id
_entity_poly.type
_entity_poly.pdbx_seq_one_letter_code
_entity_poly.pdbx_strand_id
1 'polypeptide(L)'
;QWLTRVDQAGIRNKVRAVLFFQGESNAGVYVCDEVEEYKNKFQVMYADWQSDFPAFEHAYLFQIEACRQYGFGPPCTLKIQEAQRQLADDIDSLDIMSAAAMQQGPDGCHYVYENGHERAGNDLFRLVDHDLYGSPDTDNIYPPNIQAAYFTNCDSTEIIVEVRDMEQTLSWHPGLESDFWLEGAREDTVVSGHVQDNKLVLSLSAAPGAGFTGISYASHFGSGKAPVTNAKGIAMLHFKDFPVLAPDADLDGFNCAQDCDDGDPSIKPGALDIPGNGIDEDCSGMDQLTGTTDPEQDQQISIYPNPFKNEINLSCACNERIQVELINVLGATVWRQQLQLTNRISLDLPPIPSGAYLARIFFVNGKYAVHQQVIKIE
;
A
#
# COMPACT_ATOMS: atom_id res chain seq x y z
N GLN A 1 -13.44 -39.65 -12.00
CA GLN A 1 -13.44 -40.02 -13.44
C GLN A 1 -12.09 -39.76 -14.12
N TRP A 2 -11.38 -38.68 -13.80
CA TRP A 2 -10.07 -38.38 -14.39
C TRP A 2 -8.98 -39.40 -14.06
N LEU A 3 -8.77 -39.73 -12.77
CA LEU A 3 -7.77 -40.74 -12.35
C LEU A 3 -7.97 -42.10 -13.05
N THR A 4 -9.22 -42.54 -13.19
CA THR A 4 -9.56 -43.76 -13.94
C THR A 4 -9.07 -43.72 -15.39
N ARG A 5 -9.15 -42.57 -16.06
CA ARG A 5 -8.64 -42.40 -17.43
C ARG A 5 -7.12 -42.47 -17.47
N VAL A 6 -6.44 -41.91 -16.47
CA VAL A 6 -4.99 -41.98 -16.32
C VAL A 6 -4.52 -43.44 -16.09
N ASP A 7 -5.24 -44.16 -15.23
CA ASP A 7 -4.99 -45.59 -14.97
C ASP A 7 -5.22 -46.44 -16.23
N GLN A 8 -6.34 -46.21 -16.94
CA GLN A 8 -6.66 -46.91 -18.19
C GLN A 8 -5.66 -46.62 -19.31
N ALA A 9 -5.10 -45.42 -19.35
CA ALA A 9 -4.03 -45.07 -20.28
C ALA A 9 -2.67 -45.72 -19.91
N GLY A 10 -2.53 -46.27 -18.69
CA GLY A 10 -1.30 -46.88 -18.22
C GLY A 10 -0.17 -45.88 -17.98
N ILE A 11 -0.49 -44.61 -17.73
CA ILE A 11 0.48 -43.53 -17.59
C ILE A 11 0.61 -43.00 -16.16
N ARG A 12 -0.12 -43.53 -15.18
CA ARG A 12 -0.14 -43.04 -13.79
C ARG A 12 1.26 -42.78 -13.21
N ASN A 13 2.18 -43.73 -13.38
CA ASN A 13 3.55 -43.65 -12.87
C ASN A 13 4.50 -42.83 -13.76
N LYS A 14 3.97 -42.13 -14.77
CA LYS A 14 4.72 -41.35 -15.77
C LYS A 14 4.21 -39.91 -15.89
N VAL A 15 3.18 -39.54 -15.13
CA VAL A 15 2.67 -38.16 -15.11
C VAL A 15 3.69 -37.30 -14.37
N ARG A 16 4.46 -36.51 -15.13
CA ARG A 16 5.43 -35.55 -14.58
C ARG A 16 4.81 -34.21 -14.24
N ALA A 17 3.75 -33.82 -14.95
CA ALA A 17 3.08 -32.57 -14.68
C ALA A 17 1.57 -32.62 -14.95
N VAL A 18 0.86 -31.68 -14.33
CA VAL A 18 -0.56 -31.43 -14.56
C VAL A 18 -0.73 -30.01 -15.08
N LEU A 19 -1.45 -29.87 -16.20
CA LEU A 19 -1.84 -28.57 -16.77
C LEU A 19 -3.29 -28.30 -16.35
N PHE A 20 -3.52 -27.22 -15.62
CA PHE A 20 -4.81 -26.88 -15.04
C PHE A 20 -5.31 -25.53 -15.55
N PHE A 21 -6.49 -25.55 -16.16
CA PHE A 21 -7.16 -24.35 -16.66
C PHE A 21 -8.62 -24.43 -16.25
N GLN A 22 -8.94 -23.82 -15.12
CA GLN A 22 -10.31 -23.73 -14.62
C GLN A 22 -10.37 -22.61 -13.57
N GLY A 23 -11.53 -21.96 -13.47
CA GLY A 23 -11.90 -21.09 -12.34
C GLY A 23 -13.13 -20.25 -12.63
N GLU A 24 -13.54 -20.15 -13.89
CA GLU A 24 -14.66 -19.36 -14.39
C GLU A 24 -15.97 -19.73 -13.69
N SER A 25 -16.18 -21.01 -13.40
CA SER A 25 -17.38 -21.48 -12.68
C SER A 25 -17.36 -21.18 -11.17
N ASN A 26 -16.21 -20.81 -10.60
CA ASN A 26 -16.08 -20.31 -9.23
C ASN A 26 -16.25 -18.79 -9.15
N ALA A 27 -16.21 -18.12 -10.30
CA ALA A 27 -16.43 -16.68 -10.49
C ALA A 27 -17.85 -16.37 -11.02
N GLY A 28 -18.79 -17.26 -10.74
CA GLY A 28 -20.14 -17.25 -11.28
C GLY A 28 -21.16 -16.33 -10.62
N VAL A 29 -22.25 -16.04 -11.33
CA VAL A 29 -23.41 -15.30 -10.79
C VAL A 29 -24.01 -16.00 -9.56
N TYR A 30 -23.95 -17.33 -9.53
CA TYR A 30 -24.51 -18.15 -8.44
C TYR A 30 -23.47 -18.66 -7.44
N VAL A 31 -22.18 -18.53 -7.76
CA VAL A 31 -21.05 -19.01 -6.95
C VAL A 31 -19.92 -18.02 -7.12
N CYS A 32 -19.56 -17.32 -6.05
CA CYS A 32 -18.47 -16.35 -6.04
C CYS A 32 -17.56 -16.71 -4.88
N ASP A 33 -16.64 -17.65 -5.11
CA ASP A 33 -15.73 -18.11 -4.06
C ASP A 33 -14.85 -16.92 -3.61
N GLU A 34 -14.58 -16.87 -2.31
CA GLU A 34 -13.56 -15.96 -1.78
C GLU A 34 -12.16 -16.47 -2.14
N VAL A 35 -11.16 -15.57 -2.09
CA VAL A 35 -9.76 -15.87 -2.43
C VAL A 35 -9.28 -17.14 -1.71
N GLU A 36 -9.40 -17.15 -0.39
CA GLU A 36 -8.98 -18.29 0.43
C GLU A 36 -9.85 -19.54 0.22
N GLU A 37 -11.12 -19.40 -0.15
CA GLU A 37 -11.97 -20.57 -0.43
C GLU A 37 -11.49 -21.31 -1.68
N TYR A 38 -11.19 -20.58 -2.76
CA TYR A 38 -10.65 -21.18 -3.99
C TYR A 38 -9.27 -21.80 -3.75
N LYS A 39 -8.38 -21.09 -3.04
CA LYS A 39 -7.05 -21.61 -2.67
C LYS A 39 -7.13 -22.93 -1.93
N ASN A 40 -7.97 -23.01 -0.89
CA ASN A 40 -8.17 -24.23 -0.11
C ASN A 40 -8.67 -25.40 -0.98
N LYS A 41 -9.62 -25.17 -1.89
CA LYS A 41 -10.12 -26.20 -2.82
C LYS A 41 -9.01 -26.68 -3.76
N PHE A 42 -8.22 -25.75 -4.32
CA PHE A 42 -7.11 -26.09 -5.20
C PHE A 42 -6.03 -26.89 -4.47
N GLN A 43 -5.64 -26.48 -3.27
CA GLN A 43 -4.59 -27.16 -2.49
C GLN A 43 -4.95 -28.60 -2.15
N VAL A 44 -6.21 -28.90 -1.86
CA VAL A 44 -6.68 -30.29 -1.66
C VAL A 44 -6.47 -31.11 -2.94
N MET A 45 -6.90 -30.59 -4.08
CA MET A 45 -6.74 -31.26 -5.37
C MET A 45 -5.26 -31.42 -5.77
N TYR A 46 -4.43 -30.42 -5.48
CA TYR A 46 -2.99 -30.45 -5.71
C TYR A 46 -2.31 -31.53 -4.86
N ALA A 47 -2.67 -31.65 -3.58
CA ALA A 47 -2.19 -32.71 -2.70
C ALA A 47 -2.60 -34.11 -3.19
N ASP A 48 -3.82 -34.25 -3.76
CA ASP A 48 -4.25 -35.49 -4.40
C ASP A 48 -3.35 -35.84 -5.60
N TRP A 49 -2.94 -34.88 -6.43
CA TRP A 49 -2.00 -35.12 -7.53
C TRP A 49 -0.64 -35.61 -7.05
N GLN A 50 -0.08 -34.98 -6.02
CA GLN A 50 1.19 -35.39 -5.42
C GLN A 50 1.11 -36.82 -4.86
N SER A 51 -0.02 -37.19 -4.29
CA SER A 51 -0.28 -38.53 -3.75
C SER A 51 -0.48 -39.58 -4.87
N ASP A 52 -1.25 -39.24 -5.90
CA ASP A 52 -1.68 -40.18 -6.92
C ASP A 52 -0.63 -40.45 -8.01
N PHE A 53 0.29 -39.50 -8.25
CA PHE A 53 1.28 -39.58 -9.33
C PHE A 53 2.72 -39.64 -8.78
N PRO A 54 3.32 -40.83 -8.70
CA PRO A 54 4.66 -41.01 -8.12
C PRO A 54 5.80 -40.28 -8.85
N ALA A 55 5.58 -39.85 -10.09
CA ALA A 55 6.56 -39.14 -10.91
C ALA A 55 6.24 -37.65 -11.05
N PHE A 56 5.29 -37.12 -10.27
CA PHE A 56 4.88 -35.73 -10.34
C PHE A 56 6.00 -34.80 -9.89
N GLU A 57 6.29 -33.81 -10.73
CA GLU A 57 7.35 -32.83 -10.56
C GLU A 57 6.78 -31.42 -10.47
N HIS A 58 5.77 -31.10 -11.30
CA HIS A 58 5.30 -29.71 -11.45
C HIS A 58 3.81 -29.60 -11.83
N ALA A 59 3.19 -28.48 -11.54
CA ALA A 59 1.90 -28.11 -12.13
C ALA A 59 1.97 -26.75 -12.82
N TYR A 60 1.10 -26.57 -13.80
CA TYR A 60 0.97 -25.32 -14.53
C TYR A 60 -0.49 -24.86 -14.51
N LEU A 61 -0.72 -23.69 -13.96
CA LEU A 61 -2.04 -23.08 -13.80
C LEU A 61 -2.21 -21.96 -14.82
N PHE A 62 -3.39 -21.86 -15.43
CA PHE A 62 -3.77 -20.62 -16.10
C PHE A 62 -4.52 -19.70 -15.14
N GLN A 63 -4.11 -18.43 -15.09
CA GLN A 63 -4.97 -17.38 -14.58
C GLN A 63 -6.08 -17.16 -15.59
N ILE A 64 -7.33 -17.38 -15.17
CA ILE A 64 -8.49 -17.27 -16.07
C ILE A 64 -8.69 -15.83 -16.55
N GLU A 65 -9.29 -15.68 -17.73
CA GLU A 65 -9.89 -14.42 -18.16
C GLU A 65 -11.39 -14.43 -17.81
N ALA A 66 -11.96 -13.24 -17.58
CA ALA A 66 -13.37 -13.10 -17.31
C ALA A 66 -14.22 -13.49 -18.54
N CYS A 67 -15.44 -13.95 -18.28
CA CYS A 67 -16.33 -14.56 -19.24
C CYS A 67 -17.64 -13.75 -19.38
N ARG A 68 -17.73 -13.02 -20.50
CA ARG A 68 -18.67 -11.93 -20.78
C ARG A 68 -20.13 -12.33 -20.79
N GLN A 69 -20.48 -13.39 -21.51
CA GLN A 69 -21.89 -13.70 -21.80
C GLN A 69 -22.62 -14.36 -20.62
N TYR A 70 -21.88 -14.96 -19.68
CA TYR A 70 -22.46 -15.77 -18.61
C TYR A 70 -22.50 -15.07 -17.25
N GLY A 71 -22.20 -13.76 -17.21
CA GLY A 71 -22.16 -12.97 -15.99
C GLY A 71 -20.97 -13.29 -15.08
N PHE A 72 -19.92 -13.88 -15.65
CA PHE A 72 -18.68 -14.22 -14.96
C PHE A 72 -17.70 -13.07 -15.18
N GLY A 73 -17.86 -12.00 -14.41
CA GLY A 73 -17.06 -10.78 -14.55
C GLY A 73 -16.50 -10.30 -13.21
N PRO A 74 -15.74 -9.20 -13.20
CA PRO A 74 -15.44 -8.48 -11.96
C PRO A 74 -16.75 -8.09 -11.22
N PRO A 75 -16.79 -8.15 -9.88
CA PRO A 75 -15.65 -8.35 -8.97
C PRO A 75 -15.32 -9.83 -8.67
N CYS A 76 -16.21 -10.77 -8.96
CA CYS A 76 -16.01 -12.19 -8.58
C CYS A 76 -14.84 -12.84 -9.31
N THR A 77 -14.69 -12.59 -10.61
CA THR A 77 -13.56 -13.17 -11.37
C THR A 77 -12.22 -12.71 -10.81
N LEU A 78 -12.13 -11.45 -10.39
CA LEU A 78 -10.89 -10.88 -9.87
C LEU A 78 -10.44 -11.54 -8.56
N LYS A 79 -11.38 -12.03 -7.73
CA LYS A 79 -11.05 -12.85 -6.55
C LYS A 79 -10.41 -14.18 -6.93
N ILE A 80 -10.94 -14.85 -7.96
CA ILE A 80 -10.38 -16.13 -8.43
C ILE A 80 -9.04 -15.91 -9.11
N GLN A 81 -8.89 -14.84 -9.89
CA GLN A 81 -7.62 -14.46 -10.50
C GLN A 81 -6.55 -14.17 -9.43
N GLU A 82 -6.91 -13.44 -8.37
CA GLU A 82 -6.01 -13.18 -7.24
C GLU A 82 -5.66 -14.47 -6.49
N ALA A 83 -6.62 -15.38 -6.27
CA ALA A 83 -6.36 -16.69 -5.69
C ALA A 83 -5.36 -17.50 -6.52
N GLN A 84 -5.55 -17.52 -7.85
CA GLN A 84 -4.65 -18.22 -8.78
C GLN A 84 -3.24 -17.61 -8.75
N ARG A 85 -3.13 -16.27 -8.71
CA ARG A 85 -1.86 -15.55 -8.58
C ARG A 85 -1.13 -15.93 -7.29
N GLN A 86 -1.83 -15.89 -6.15
CA GLN A 86 -1.27 -16.25 -4.85
C GLN A 86 -0.91 -17.73 -4.74
N LEU A 87 -1.65 -18.64 -5.38
CA LEU A 87 -1.29 -20.06 -5.38
C LEU A 87 0.09 -20.32 -5.99
N ALA A 88 0.44 -19.60 -7.07
CA ALA A 88 1.76 -19.68 -7.67
C ALA A 88 2.86 -19.03 -6.81
N ASP A 89 2.49 -18.19 -5.84
CA ASP A 89 3.40 -17.66 -4.83
C ASP A 89 3.57 -18.64 -3.65
N ASP A 90 2.50 -19.35 -3.30
CA ASP A 90 2.42 -20.24 -2.14
C ASP A 90 2.98 -21.65 -2.41
N ILE A 91 3.13 -22.05 -3.68
CA ILE A 91 3.50 -23.41 -4.09
C ILE A 91 4.69 -23.38 -5.05
N ASP A 92 5.88 -23.75 -4.55
CA ASP A 92 7.15 -23.70 -5.31
C ASP A 92 7.13 -24.45 -6.66
N SER A 93 6.38 -25.56 -6.75
CA SER A 93 6.28 -26.38 -7.98
C SER A 93 4.97 -26.14 -8.74
N LEU A 94 4.48 -24.90 -8.70
CA LEU A 94 3.32 -24.42 -9.46
C LEU A 94 3.66 -23.11 -10.17
N ASP A 95 3.71 -23.16 -11.49
CA ASP A 95 3.81 -21.94 -12.29
C ASP A 95 2.45 -21.49 -12.84
N ILE A 96 2.34 -20.20 -13.13
CA ILE A 96 1.13 -19.57 -13.65
C ILE A 96 1.35 -18.92 -15.01
N MET A 97 0.34 -19.02 -15.88
CA MET A 97 0.29 -18.36 -17.19
C MET A 97 -0.98 -17.52 -17.32
N SER A 98 -0.87 -16.32 -17.88
CA SER A 98 -2.02 -15.44 -18.09
C SER A 98 -2.83 -15.84 -19.32
N ALA A 99 -4.15 -15.89 -19.21
CA ALA A 99 -5.06 -16.03 -20.35
C ALA A 99 -5.52 -14.70 -20.97
N ALA A 100 -5.14 -13.55 -20.40
CA ALA A 100 -5.78 -12.27 -20.72
C ALA A 100 -5.54 -11.76 -22.15
N ALA A 101 -4.40 -12.11 -22.75
CA ALA A 101 -4.10 -11.77 -24.15
C ALA A 101 -4.67 -12.77 -25.16
N MET A 102 -5.41 -13.80 -24.71
CA MET A 102 -5.94 -14.84 -25.58
C MET A 102 -7.25 -14.42 -26.23
N GLN A 103 -7.41 -14.74 -27.51
CA GLN A 103 -8.63 -14.41 -28.24
C GLN A 103 -9.79 -15.31 -27.81
N GLN A 104 -10.80 -14.71 -27.19
CA GLN A 104 -12.09 -15.34 -26.93
C GLN A 104 -12.96 -15.37 -28.19
N GLY A 105 -13.81 -16.39 -28.28
CA GLY A 105 -14.80 -16.57 -29.33
C GLY A 105 -16.04 -15.70 -29.13
N PRO A 106 -17.06 -15.89 -29.97
CA PRO A 106 -18.27 -15.07 -29.96
C PRO A 106 -19.08 -15.14 -28.65
N ASP A 107 -18.88 -16.20 -27.85
CA ASP A 107 -19.51 -16.32 -26.54
C ASP A 107 -18.81 -15.50 -25.44
N GLY A 108 -17.69 -14.86 -25.78
CA GLY A 108 -16.89 -14.05 -24.86
C GLY A 108 -16.43 -14.82 -23.64
N CYS A 109 -16.18 -16.13 -23.77
CA CYS A 109 -15.82 -17.00 -22.66
C CYS A 109 -14.76 -18.03 -23.09
N HIS A 110 -15.07 -18.79 -24.14
CA HIS A 110 -14.19 -19.83 -24.64
C HIS A 110 -13.23 -19.27 -25.68
N TYR A 111 -12.04 -19.84 -25.77
CA TYR A 111 -11.00 -19.34 -26.67
C TYR A 111 -11.14 -19.96 -28.06
N VAL A 112 -10.90 -19.16 -29.10
CA VAL A 112 -10.78 -19.69 -30.46
C VAL A 112 -9.43 -20.41 -30.62
N TYR A 113 -9.20 -21.06 -31.77
CA TYR A 113 -7.90 -21.67 -32.03
C TYR A 113 -6.80 -20.63 -32.21
N GLU A 114 -6.88 -19.84 -33.29
CA GLU A 114 -5.90 -18.80 -33.64
C GLU A 114 -5.88 -17.70 -32.58
N ASN A 115 -4.69 -17.37 -32.05
CA ASN A 115 -4.49 -16.43 -30.94
C ASN A 115 -5.21 -16.76 -29.62
N GLY A 116 -5.96 -17.86 -29.54
CA GLY A 116 -6.59 -18.36 -28.32
C GLY A 116 -5.85 -19.60 -27.79
N HIS A 117 -6.41 -20.78 -28.02
CA HIS A 117 -5.82 -22.06 -27.59
C HIS A 117 -4.43 -22.34 -28.19
N GLU A 118 -4.15 -21.89 -29.42
CA GLU A 118 -2.80 -21.97 -30.00
C GLU A 118 -1.79 -21.19 -29.15
N ARG A 119 -2.15 -19.95 -28.78
CA ARG A 119 -1.32 -19.08 -27.93
C ARG A 119 -1.14 -19.69 -26.55
N ALA A 120 -2.22 -20.20 -25.94
CA ALA A 120 -2.18 -20.91 -24.67
C ALA A 120 -1.18 -22.07 -24.68
N GLY A 121 -1.23 -22.92 -25.71
CA GLY A 121 -0.31 -24.03 -25.85
C GLY A 121 1.14 -23.59 -25.99
N ASN A 122 1.39 -22.58 -26.83
CA ASN A 122 2.75 -22.06 -27.06
C ASN A 122 3.34 -21.40 -25.81
N ASP A 123 2.56 -20.58 -25.11
CA ASP A 123 3.01 -19.86 -23.91
C ASP A 123 3.31 -20.84 -22.76
N LEU A 124 2.41 -21.78 -22.49
CA LEU A 124 2.63 -22.80 -21.47
C LEU A 124 3.78 -23.74 -21.83
N PHE A 125 3.93 -24.09 -23.10
CA PHE A 125 5.01 -24.97 -23.55
C PHE A 125 6.39 -24.40 -23.23
N ARG A 126 6.57 -23.07 -23.24
CA ARG A 126 7.87 -22.46 -22.89
C ARG A 126 8.25 -22.75 -21.44
N LEU A 127 7.29 -22.66 -20.51
CA LEU A 127 7.51 -23.02 -19.12
C LEU A 127 7.80 -24.53 -18.99
N VAL A 128 6.96 -25.37 -19.61
CA VAL A 128 7.14 -26.83 -19.58
C VAL A 128 8.49 -27.27 -20.14
N ASP A 129 8.93 -26.69 -21.27
CA ASP A 129 10.21 -26.99 -21.92
C ASP A 129 11.40 -26.54 -21.07
N HIS A 130 11.30 -25.37 -20.43
CA HIS A 130 12.28 -24.89 -19.47
C HIS A 130 12.41 -25.83 -18.27
N ASP A 131 11.31 -26.07 -17.54
CA ASP A 131 11.40 -26.73 -16.24
C ASP A 131 11.58 -28.25 -16.35
N LEU A 132 10.93 -28.90 -17.33
CA LEU A 132 10.95 -30.37 -17.43
C LEU A 132 11.96 -30.91 -18.44
N TYR A 133 12.44 -30.08 -19.36
CA TYR A 133 13.29 -30.50 -20.48
C TYR A 133 14.59 -29.68 -20.62
N GLY A 134 14.80 -28.66 -19.78
CA GLY A 134 16.07 -27.93 -19.67
C GLY A 134 16.33 -26.97 -20.82
N SER A 135 15.27 -26.43 -21.43
CA SER A 135 15.39 -25.37 -22.43
C SER A 135 16.15 -24.16 -21.87
N PRO A 136 17.04 -23.51 -22.63
CA PRO A 136 17.73 -22.31 -22.17
C PRO A 136 16.93 -21.01 -22.40
N ASP A 137 15.75 -21.06 -23.02
CA ASP A 137 14.91 -19.87 -23.25
C ASP A 137 14.25 -19.45 -21.95
N THR A 138 14.78 -18.43 -21.29
CA THR A 138 14.21 -17.80 -20.09
C THR A 138 13.70 -16.38 -20.35
N ASP A 139 13.89 -15.88 -21.57
CA ASP A 139 13.69 -14.48 -21.90
C ASP A 139 12.20 -14.15 -21.93
N ASN A 140 11.64 -13.41 -20.97
CA ASN A 140 10.22 -12.98 -20.98
C ASN A 140 9.20 -14.15 -21.14
N ILE A 141 9.47 -15.34 -20.60
CA ILE A 141 8.57 -16.51 -20.70
C ILE A 141 7.48 -16.54 -19.62
N TYR A 142 7.62 -15.76 -18.55
CA TYR A 142 6.65 -15.63 -17.47
C TYR A 142 5.73 -14.44 -17.70
N PRO A 143 4.46 -14.50 -17.25
CA PRO A 143 3.60 -13.32 -17.24
C PRO A 143 4.16 -12.29 -16.24
N PRO A 144 4.10 -10.98 -16.55
CA PRO A 144 4.39 -9.96 -15.55
C PRO A 144 3.49 -10.16 -14.33
N ASN A 145 4.09 -10.16 -13.13
CA ASN A 145 3.39 -10.34 -11.87
C ASN A 145 3.80 -9.20 -10.93
N ILE A 146 2.83 -8.60 -10.25
CA ILE A 146 3.08 -7.51 -9.31
C ILE A 146 3.98 -7.98 -8.16
N GLN A 147 4.96 -7.15 -7.80
CA GLN A 147 5.89 -7.35 -6.69
C GLN A 147 5.65 -6.32 -5.59
N ALA A 148 5.43 -5.07 -5.98
CA ALA A 148 5.21 -3.96 -5.07
C ALA A 148 4.32 -2.89 -5.72
N ALA A 149 3.61 -2.15 -4.88
CA ALA A 149 2.99 -0.90 -5.26
C ALA A 149 3.21 0.13 -4.16
N TYR A 150 3.49 1.37 -4.53
CA TYR A 150 3.76 2.45 -3.57
C TYR A 150 3.45 3.82 -4.18
N PHE A 151 3.08 4.77 -3.32
CA PHE A 151 2.96 6.17 -3.74
C PHE A 151 4.35 6.78 -3.95
N THR A 152 4.48 7.71 -4.90
CA THR A 152 5.77 8.41 -5.16
C THR A 152 5.86 9.78 -4.49
N ASN A 153 4.76 10.28 -3.94
CA ASN A 153 4.67 11.63 -3.40
C ASN A 153 3.69 11.68 -2.23
N CYS A 154 3.92 12.61 -1.31
CA CYS A 154 3.13 12.81 -0.09
C CYS A 154 1.67 13.20 -0.38
N ASP A 155 1.43 13.84 -1.53
CA ASP A 155 0.07 14.14 -2.01
C ASP A 155 -0.70 12.88 -2.44
N SER A 156 -0.04 11.71 -2.49
CA SER A 156 -0.62 10.41 -2.86
C SER A 156 -1.33 10.45 -4.21
N THR A 157 -0.77 11.17 -5.18
CA THR A 157 -1.37 11.39 -6.52
C THR A 157 -0.72 10.56 -7.63
N GLU A 158 0.30 9.77 -7.33
CA GLU A 158 0.94 8.87 -8.28
C GLU A 158 1.34 7.58 -7.58
N ILE A 159 1.03 6.45 -8.22
CA ILE A 159 1.38 5.10 -7.76
C ILE A 159 2.36 4.51 -8.76
N ILE A 160 3.46 3.94 -8.26
CA ILE A 160 4.29 3.01 -9.01
C ILE A 160 3.83 1.59 -8.73
N VAL A 161 3.71 0.79 -9.78
CA VAL A 161 3.57 -0.66 -9.71
C VAL A 161 4.82 -1.31 -10.30
N GLU A 162 5.50 -2.09 -9.46
CA GLU A 162 6.66 -2.89 -9.86
C GLU A 162 6.25 -4.33 -10.13
N VAL A 163 6.87 -4.92 -11.15
CA VAL A 163 6.72 -6.33 -11.49
C VAL A 163 7.95 -7.11 -11.05
N ARG A 164 7.82 -8.42 -10.81
CA ARG A 164 8.91 -9.25 -10.26
C ARG A 164 10.15 -9.29 -11.11
N ASP A 165 9.97 -9.53 -12.41
CA ASP A 165 11.06 -9.50 -13.37
C ASP A 165 11.21 -8.06 -13.87
N MET A 166 12.14 -7.33 -13.25
CA MET A 166 12.45 -5.93 -13.60
C MET A 166 13.25 -5.80 -14.90
N GLU A 167 13.77 -6.89 -15.46
CA GLU A 167 14.46 -6.90 -16.76
C GLU A 167 13.44 -7.03 -17.92
N GLN A 168 12.22 -7.46 -17.64
CA GLN A 168 11.17 -7.63 -18.64
C GLN A 168 10.68 -6.28 -19.21
N THR A 169 10.40 -6.22 -20.50
CA THR A 169 9.87 -5.00 -21.13
C THR A 169 8.35 -5.00 -21.11
N LEU A 170 7.75 -4.04 -20.39
CA LEU A 170 6.30 -3.87 -20.32
C LEU A 170 5.76 -2.99 -21.46
N SER A 171 4.55 -3.31 -21.93
CA SER A 171 3.78 -2.49 -22.86
C SER A 171 2.75 -1.62 -22.14
N TRP A 172 2.50 -0.43 -22.70
CA TRP A 172 1.39 0.43 -22.29
C TRP A 172 0.65 0.99 -23.51
N HIS A 173 -0.67 1.04 -23.41
CA HIS A 173 -1.56 1.57 -24.44
C HIS A 173 -2.62 2.48 -23.81
N PRO A 174 -3.03 3.58 -24.49
CA PRO A 174 -4.10 4.44 -24.01
C PRO A 174 -5.40 3.67 -23.73
N GLY A 175 -6.02 3.92 -22.58
CA GLY A 175 -7.20 3.21 -22.10
C GLY A 175 -6.91 2.22 -20.97
N LEU A 176 -5.66 1.78 -20.79
CA LEU A 176 -5.30 0.87 -19.71
C LEU A 176 -5.48 1.50 -18.32
N GLU A 177 -5.53 2.83 -18.21
CA GLU A 177 -5.85 3.50 -16.95
C GLU A 177 -7.16 2.99 -16.32
N SER A 178 -8.15 2.64 -17.14
CA SER A 178 -9.44 2.09 -16.67
C SER A 178 -9.42 0.62 -16.27
N ASP A 179 -8.27 -0.06 -16.38
CA ASP A 179 -8.07 -1.42 -15.89
C ASP A 179 -7.56 -1.44 -14.45
N PHE A 180 -7.18 -0.28 -13.91
CA PHE A 180 -6.74 -0.10 -12.54
C PHE A 180 -7.84 0.52 -11.69
N TRP A 181 -8.02 -0.03 -10.49
CA TRP A 181 -9.10 0.32 -9.58
C TRP A 181 -8.49 0.61 -8.22
N LEU A 182 -8.88 1.73 -7.62
CA LEU A 182 -8.50 2.08 -6.26
C LEU A 182 -9.56 1.52 -5.32
N GLU A 183 -9.25 0.41 -4.65
CA GLU A 183 -10.18 -0.29 -3.77
C GLU A 183 -10.49 0.59 -2.55
N GLY A 184 -11.77 0.80 -2.26
CA GLY A 184 -12.24 1.62 -1.13
C GLY A 184 -12.12 3.15 -1.32
N ALA A 185 -11.59 3.62 -2.46
CA ALA A 185 -11.59 5.04 -2.80
C ALA A 185 -13.01 5.55 -3.11
N ARG A 186 -13.27 6.86 -2.91
CA ARG A 186 -14.62 7.45 -3.10
C ARG A 186 -14.90 7.85 -4.54
N GLU A 187 -14.09 8.73 -5.09
CA GLU A 187 -14.26 9.29 -6.45
C GLU A 187 -12.95 9.27 -7.26
N ASP A 188 -11.85 8.86 -6.62
CA ASP A 188 -10.53 8.91 -7.22
C ASP A 188 -10.31 7.76 -8.19
N THR A 189 -9.71 8.08 -9.33
CA THR A 189 -9.46 7.12 -10.41
C THR A 189 -8.04 7.26 -10.91
N VAL A 190 -7.54 6.20 -11.53
CA VAL A 190 -6.34 6.30 -12.36
C VAL A 190 -6.74 7.03 -13.64
N VAL A 191 -6.14 8.19 -13.86
CA VAL A 191 -6.47 9.08 -14.99
C VAL A 191 -5.53 8.91 -16.18
N SER A 192 -4.33 8.40 -15.93
CA SER A 192 -3.34 8.07 -16.95
C SER A 192 -2.30 7.11 -16.38
N GLY A 193 -1.54 6.49 -17.27
CA GLY A 193 -0.31 5.81 -16.89
C GLY A 193 0.65 5.71 -18.05
N HIS A 194 1.83 5.19 -17.76
CA HIS A 194 2.87 4.85 -18.73
C HIS A 194 3.84 3.84 -18.14
N VAL A 195 4.72 3.30 -18.98
CA VAL A 195 5.86 2.49 -18.54
C VAL A 195 7.09 3.38 -18.44
N GLN A 196 7.78 3.34 -17.31
CA GLN A 196 9.08 3.99 -17.11
C GLN A 196 9.98 3.05 -16.33
N ASP A 197 11.18 2.78 -16.83
CA ASP A 197 12.17 1.89 -16.21
C ASP A 197 11.59 0.52 -15.81
N ASN A 198 10.76 -0.07 -16.69
CA ASN A 198 10.02 -1.33 -16.50
C ASN A 198 9.03 -1.34 -15.32
N LYS A 199 8.64 -0.16 -14.83
CA LYS A 199 7.57 0.04 -13.85
C LYS A 199 6.35 0.65 -14.54
N LEU A 200 5.16 0.33 -14.04
CA LEU A 200 3.96 1.08 -14.40
C LEU A 200 3.87 2.30 -13.48
N VAL A 201 3.81 3.49 -14.09
CA VAL A 201 3.60 4.75 -13.39
C VAL A 201 2.15 5.16 -13.64
N LEU A 202 1.36 5.28 -12.58
CA LEU A 202 -0.08 5.54 -12.64
C LEU A 202 -0.37 6.88 -11.97
N SER A 203 -0.93 7.83 -12.71
CA SER A 203 -1.35 9.12 -12.18
C SER A 203 -2.81 9.04 -11.71
N LEU A 204 -3.09 9.60 -10.53
CA LEU A 204 -4.40 9.60 -9.92
C LEU A 204 -5.06 10.98 -10.05
N SER A 205 -6.39 11.02 -10.05
CA SER A 205 -7.14 12.28 -10.05
C SER A 205 -6.95 13.12 -8.78
N ALA A 206 -6.77 12.45 -7.63
CA ALA A 206 -6.41 13.00 -6.33
C ALA A 206 -6.05 11.85 -5.36
N ALA A 207 -5.68 12.18 -4.12
CA ALA A 207 -5.41 11.20 -3.07
C ALA A 207 -6.67 10.34 -2.77
N PRO A 208 -6.57 8.99 -2.70
CA PRO A 208 -7.73 8.10 -2.61
C PRO A 208 -8.47 8.14 -1.26
N GLY A 209 -7.90 8.83 -0.27
CA GLY A 209 -8.52 9.10 1.03
C GLY A 209 -8.52 7.90 2.00
N ALA A 210 -9.08 8.11 3.19
CA ALA A 210 -8.97 7.17 4.33
C ALA A 210 -9.68 5.82 4.15
N GLY A 211 -10.49 5.64 3.11
CA GLY A 211 -11.18 4.39 2.80
C GLY A 211 -10.36 3.44 1.91
N PHE A 212 -9.26 3.93 1.35
CA PHE A 212 -8.41 3.21 0.42
C PHE A 212 -7.72 2.01 1.06
N THR A 213 -7.80 0.84 0.41
CA THR A 213 -7.21 -0.41 0.90
C THR A 213 -6.08 -0.92 0.03
N GLY A 214 -6.11 -0.61 -1.27
CA GLY A 214 -5.13 -1.10 -2.21
C GLY A 214 -5.51 -0.84 -3.67
N ILE A 215 -4.70 -1.36 -4.58
CA ILE A 215 -4.91 -1.26 -6.02
C ILE A 215 -5.24 -2.63 -6.62
N SER A 216 -6.21 -2.64 -7.53
CA SER A 216 -6.62 -3.81 -8.30
C SER A 216 -6.32 -3.59 -9.77
N TYR A 217 -5.96 -4.64 -10.49
CA TYR A 217 -5.82 -4.65 -11.95
C TYR A 217 -6.70 -5.75 -12.54
N ALA A 218 -7.72 -5.34 -13.30
CA ALA A 218 -8.58 -6.20 -14.10
C ALA A 218 -8.50 -5.70 -15.53
N SER A 219 -7.87 -6.46 -16.44
CA SER A 219 -7.75 -6.07 -17.83
C SER A 219 -9.12 -5.79 -18.44
N HIS A 220 -9.09 -4.97 -19.47
CA HIS A 220 -10.22 -4.30 -20.07
C HIS A 220 -11.31 -5.26 -20.59
N PHE A 221 -12.13 -5.74 -19.67
CA PHE A 221 -13.08 -6.83 -19.85
C PHE A 221 -14.00 -6.61 -21.03
N GLY A 222 -13.92 -7.48 -22.04
CA GLY A 222 -14.80 -7.46 -23.20
C GLY A 222 -14.67 -6.23 -24.11
N SER A 223 -13.62 -5.42 -23.95
CA SER A 223 -13.37 -4.21 -24.73
C SER A 223 -12.65 -4.47 -26.07
N GLY A 224 -11.96 -5.62 -26.19
CA GLY A 224 -11.09 -5.93 -27.33
C GLY A 224 -9.77 -5.12 -27.34
N LYS A 225 -9.46 -4.39 -26.27
CA LYS A 225 -8.19 -3.69 -26.10
C LYS A 225 -7.13 -4.64 -25.52
N ALA A 226 -5.88 -4.43 -25.91
CA ALA A 226 -4.76 -5.23 -25.43
C ALA A 226 -4.44 -4.90 -23.96
N PRO A 227 -4.19 -5.90 -23.09
CA PRO A 227 -3.73 -5.70 -21.72
C PRO A 227 -2.27 -5.19 -21.68
N VAL A 228 -1.76 -4.89 -20.48
CA VAL A 228 -0.30 -4.80 -20.26
C VAL A 228 0.33 -6.15 -20.58
N THR A 229 1.38 -6.16 -21.40
CA THR A 229 2.11 -7.38 -21.78
C THR A 229 3.62 -7.23 -21.64
N ASN A 230 4.33 -8.36 -21.55
CA ASN A 230 5.77 -8.39 -21.74
C ASN A 230 6.17 -8.39 -23.25
N ALA A 231 7.47 -8.53 -23.55
CA ALA A 231 7.98 -8.54 -24.92
C ALA A 231 7.52 -9.75 -25.78
N LYS A 232 7.12 -10.88 -25.17
CA LYS A 232 6.49 -12.02 -25.88
C LYS A 232 4.97 -11.84 -26.05
N GLY A 233 4.42 -10.72 -25.60
CA GLY A 233 2.99 -10.44 -25.62
C GLY A 233 2.20 -11.19 -24.53
N ILE A 234 2.88 -11.86 -23.59
CA ILE A 234 2.22 -12.52 -22.46
C ILE A 234 1.67 -11.43 -21.55
N ALA A 235 0.37 -11.51 -21.24
CA ALA A 235 -0.30 -10.50 -20.44
C ALA A 235 0.12 -10.55 -18.97
N MET A 236 0.18 -9.37 -18.35
CA MET A 236 0.32 -9.21 -16.91
C MET A 236 -0.81 -9.95 -16.20
N LEU A 237 -0.48 -10.58 -15.06
CA LEU A 237 -1.47 -11.19 -14.19
C LEU A 237 -2.36 -10.11 -13.57
N HIS A 238 -3.64 -10.42 -13.50
CA HIS A 238 -4.59 -9.68 -12.69
C HIS A 238 -4.28 -9.85 -11.21
N PHE A 239 -4.58 -8.81 -10.44
CA PHE A 239 -4.46 -8.84 -8.98
C PHE A 239 -5.58 -8.03 -8.34
N LYS A 240 -5.94 -8.41 -7.12
CA LYS A 240 -6.98 -7.74 -6.36
C LYS A 240 -6.42 -7.14 -5.07
N ASP A 241 -6.78 -5.89 -4.80
CA ASP A 241 -6.59 -5.22 -3.50
C ASP A 241 -5.14 -5.33 -3.00
N PHE A 242 -4.20 -5.15 -3.93
CA PHE A 242 -2.78 -5.24 -3.64
C PHE A 242 -2.38 -4.01 -2.80
N PRO A 243 -1.71 -4.20 -1.64
CA PRO A 243 -1.34 -3.09 -0.77
C PRO A 243 -0.47 -2.06 -1.48
N VAL A 244 -0.80 -0.79 -1.33
CA VAL A 244 0.02 0.32 -1.81
C VAL A 244 0.68 0.98 -0.62
N LEU A 245 2.01 0.93 -0.58
CA LEU A 245 2.79 1.50 0.52
C LEU A 245 2.79 3.04 0.44
N ALA A 246 2.83 3.67 1.61
CA ALA A 246 3.03 5.12 1.72
C ALA A 246 4.40 5.51 1.12
N PRO A 247 4.55 6.74 0.59
CA PRO A 247 5.81 7.19 0.05
C PRO A 247 6.82 7.40 1.20
N ASP A 248 8.05 6.99 0.96
CA ASP A 248 9.24 7.23 1.80
C ASP A 248 10.29 7.75 0.81
N ALA A 249 10.36 9.07 0.66
CA ALA A 249 11.08 9.67 -0.47
C ALA A 249 12.61 9.68 -0.29
N ASP A 250 13.12 9.61 0.94
CA ASP A 250 14.54 9.53 1.25
C ASP A 250 15.03 8.13 1.70
N LEU A 251 14.11 7.16 1.80
CA LEU A 251 14.33 5.74 2.05
C LEU A 251 14.93 5.43 3.43
N ASP A 252 14.52 6.19 4.43
CA ASP A 252 15.05 6.07 5.77
C ASP A 252 14.20 5.21 6.73
N GLY A 253 13.06 4.73 6.23
CA GLY A 253 12.13 3.84 6.91
C GLY A 253 10.91 4.54 7.52
N PHE A 254 10.83 5.87 7.43
CA PHE A 254 9.64 6.64 7.79
C PHE A 254 8.98 7.19 6.53
N ASN A 255 7.65 7.12 6.48
CA ASN A 255 6.91 7.70 5.36
C ASN A 255 6.50 9.13 5.69
N CYS A 256 6.04 9.84 4.67
CA CYS A 256 5.60 11.23 4.77
C CYS A 256 4.51 11.55 5.81
N ALA A 257 3.82 10.55 6.38
CA ALA A 257 2.84 10.76 7.46
C ALA A 257 3.48 10.73 8.85
N GLN A 258 4.68 10.18 8.94
CA GLN A 258 5.48 10.05 10.16
C GLN A 258 6.66 11.02 10.14
N ASP A 259 7.20 11.28 8.94
CA ASP A 259 8.33 12.16 8.72
C ASP A 259 7.93 13.63 8.61
N CYS A 260 8.65 14.50 9.33
CA CYS A 260 8.47 15.94 9.27
C CYS A 260 9.23 16.59 8.10
N ASP A 261 10.24 15.92 7.54
CA ASP A 261 10.92 16.26 6.29
C ASP A 261 11.36 14.99 5.52
N ASP A 262 10.41 14.33 4.85
CA ASP A 262 10.56 13.09 4.05
C ASP A 262 11.58 13.18 2.87
N GLY A 263 12.24 14.34 2.71
CA GLY A 263 13.28 14.56 1.72
C GLY A 263 14.72 14.57 2.28
N ASP A 264 14.89 14.45 3.60
CA ASP A 264 16.19 14.42 4.27
C ASP A 264 16.27 13.26 5.28
N PRO A 265 17.04 12.19 4.98
CA PRO A 265 17.06 10.96 5.78
C PRO A 265 17.72 11.13 7.17
N SER A 266 18.18 12.35 7.48
CA SER A 266 18.69 12.77 8.78
C SER A 266 17.64 13.41 9.69
N ILE A 267 16.49 13.81 9.16
CA ILE A 267 15.34 14.37 9.88
C ILE A 267 14.24 13.30 9.85
N LYS A 268 13.97 12.66 10.98
CA LYS A 268 12.97 11.58 11.10
C LYS A 268 12.60 11.27 12.53
N PRO A 269 11.48 10.57 12.77
CA PRO A 269 11.11 10.11 14.10
C PRO A 269 12.24 9.37 14.84
N GLY A 270 12.71 9.96 15.93
CA GLY A 270 13.76 9.39 16.77
C GLY A 270 15.19 9.62 16.30
N ALA A 271 15.43 10.54 15.34
CA ALA A 271 16.76 11.07 15.09
C ALA A 271 17.36 11.73 16.35
N LEU A 272 18.66 12.08 16.28
CA LEU A 272 19.27 12.88 17.34
C LEU A 272 19.08 14.35 16.99
N ASP A 273 18.28 15.03 17.80
CA ASP A 273 18.08 16.47 17.74
C ASP A 273 19.41 17.24 18.00
N ILE A 274 19.69 18.26 17.19
CA ILE A 274 20.81 19.18 17.38
C ILE A 274 20.30 20.42 18.12
N PRO A 275 20.51 20.51 19.44
CA PRO A 275 19.69 21.41 20.24
C PRO A 275 19.90 22.89 19.92
N GLY A 276 18.82 23.60 19.61
CA GLY A 276 18.77 25.04 19.41
C GLY A 276 19.25 25.50 18.02
N ASN A 277 19.21 24.62 17.03
CA ASN A 277 19.51 24.97 15.63
C ASN A 277 18.25 25.41 14.84
N GLY A 278 17.06 25.30 15.42
CA GLY A 278 15.78 25.64 14.84
C GLY A 278 15.14 24.54 13.98
N ILE A 279 15.70 23.32 13.99
CA ILE A 279 15.23 22.15 13.26
C ILE A 279 14.77 21.10 14.28
N ASP A 280 13.68 20.40 13.97
CA ASP A 280 13.16 19.30 14.78
C ASP A 280 13.60 17.98 14.09
N GLU A 281 14.87 17.58 14.26
CA GLU A 281 15.37 16.40 13.55
C GLU A 281 14.67 15.12 13.99
N ASP A 282 14.19 15.04 15.23
CA ASP A 282 13.56 13.83 15.78
C ASP A 282 12.04 13.77 15.57
N CYS A 283 11.48 14.77 14.87
CA CYS A 283 10.07 14.97 14.60
C CYS A 283 9.19 14.87 15.86
N SER A 284 9.72 15.27 17.03
CA SER A 284 8.97 15.29 18.29
C SER A 284 7.96 16.43 18.37
N GLY A 285 7.98 17.33 17.38
CA GLY A 285 7.18 18.53 17.28
C GLY A 285 7.90 19.77 17.82
N MET A 286 9.15 19.66 18.24
CA MET A 286 9.91 20.76 18.84
C MET A 286 11.41 20.48 18.89
N ASP A 287 12.22 21.44 18.42
CA ASP A 287 13.69 21.48 18.59
C ASP A 287 14.06 21.42 20.09
N GLN A 288 15.02 20.56 20.41
CA GLN A 288 15.54 20.40 21.75
C GLN A 288 16.28 21.66 22.21
N LEU A 289 15.98 22.11 23.44
CA LEU A 289 16.66 23.27 23.99
C LEU A 289 17.86 22.86 24.87
N THR A 290 18.99 23.56 24.71
CA THR A 290 20.16 23.42 25.61
C THR A 290 20.00 24.16 26.96
N GLY A 291 19.00 25.03 27.10
CA GLY A 291 18.82 25.90 28.27
C GLY A 291 17.41 25.89 28.86
N THR A 292 17.27 26.28 30.13
CA THR A 292 15.96 26.54 30.79
C THR A 292 15.29 27.80 30.28
N THR A 293 16.00 28.57 29.46
CA THR A 293 15.52 29.79 28.83
C THR A 293 16.05 29.81 27.41
N ASP A 294 15.16 29.97 26.44
CA ASP A 294 15.55 30.31 25.07
C ASP A 294 15.56 31.86 24.97
N PRO A 295 16.72 32.52 24.92
CA PRO A 295 16.79 33.97 24.92
C PRO A 295 16.18 34.62 23.68
N GLU A 296 15.98 33.90 22.57
CA GLU A 296 15.27 34.40 21.39
C GLU A 296 13.74 34.24 21.51
N GLN A 297 13.24 33.31 22.34
CA GLN A 297 11.81 32.96 22.42
C GLN A 297 11.12 33.31 23.76
N ASP A 298 11.81 33.23 24.90
CA ASP A 298 11.29 33.63 26.23
C ASP A 298 11.06 35.15 26.35
N GLN A 299 11.54 35.95 25.39
CA GLN A 299 11.28 37.38 25.34
C GLN A 299 9.87 37.74 24.80
N GLN A 300 9.06 36.78 24.35
CA GLN A 300 7.75 37.08 23.75
C GLN A 300 6.58 37.16 24.73
N ILE A 301 6.60 36.47 25.87
CA ILE A 301 5.50 36.52 26.86
C ILE A 301 6.04 36.94 28.23
N SER A 302 5.50 38.04 28.76
CA SER A 302 5.75 38.47 30.14
C SER A 302 4.62 38.03 31.06
N ILE A 303 4.98 37.39 32.19
CA ILE A 303 4.04 36.98 33.23
C ILE A 303 4.18 37.89 34.46
N TYR A 304 3.09 38.55 34.88
CA TYR A 304 3.13 39.50 36.01
C TYR A 304 1.78 39.68 36.73
N PRO A 305 1.77 40.12 38.01
CA PRO A 305 2.92 40.34 38.86
C PRO A 305 3.56 39.01 39.27
N ASN A 306 4.85 39.02 39.56
CA ASN A 306 5.53 37.91 40.21
C ASN A 306 6.34 38.50 41.38
N PRO A 307 5.98 38.24 42.66
CA PRO A 307 4.95 37.30 43.12
C PRO A 307 3.50 37.71 42.79
N PHE A 308 2.59 36.72 42.69
CA PHE A 308 1.16 36.91 42.44
C PHE A 308 0.29 36.44 43.61
N LYS A 309 -0.93 36.98 43.69
CA LYS A 309 -1.98 36.50 44.60
C LYS A 309 -2.91 35.54 43.84
N ASN A 310 -4.10 35.97 43.45
CA ASN A 310 -5.03 35.08 42.74
C ASN A 310 -5.02 35.36 41.23
N GLU A 311 -4.38 36.43 40.79
CA GLU A 311 -4.43 36.86 39.41
C GLU A 311 -3.02 36.93 38.81
N ILE A 312 -2.88 36.42 37.59
CA ILE A 312 -1.69 36.55 36.76
C ILE A 312 -2.09 37.18 35.42
N ASN A 313 -1.31 38.14 34.96
CA ASN A 313 -1.40 38.71 33.62
C ASN A 313 -0.34 38.06 32.73
N LEU A 314 -0.74 37.76 31.50
CA LEU A 314 0.16 37.41 30.41
C LEU A 314 0.13 38.56 29.40
N SER A 315 1.30 39.01 28.94
CA SER A 315 1.38 39.97 27.84
C SER A 315 2.38 39.55 26.78
N CYS A 316 2.04 39.73 25.51
CA CYS A 316 2.89 39.46 24.36
C CYS A 316 2.64 40.46 23.22
N ALA A 317 3.50 40.47 22.21
CA ALA A 317 3.21 41.10 20.91
C ALA A 317 2.62 40.08 19.92
N CYS A 318 1.61 39.32 20.35
CA CYS A 318 1.09 38.15 19.64
C CYS A 318 -0.45 38.08 19.66
N ASN A 319 -1.02 37.32 18.72
CA ASN A 319 -2.43 36.95 18.67
C ASN A 319 -2.56 35.45 18.41
N GLU A 320 -2.37 34.65 19.45
CA GLU A 320 -2.23 33.20 19.32
C GLU A 320 -3.15 32.44 20.27
N ARG A 321 -3.52 31.21 19.86
CA ARG A 321 -4.15 30.25 20.79
C ARG A 321 -3.06 29.59 21.61
N ILE A 322 -3.20 29.68 22.93
CA ILE A 322 -2.23 29.12 23.87
C ILE A 322 -2.90 28.21 24.90
N GLN A 323 -2.11 27.28 25.45
CA GLN A 323 -2.42 26.53 26.65
C GLN A 323 -1.46 26.95 27.76
N VAL A 324 -2.00 27.37 28.89
CA VAL A 324 -1.22 27.76 30.07
C VAL A 324 -1.36 26.67 31.12
N GLU A 325 -0.24 26.26 31.70
CA GLU A 325 -0.17 25.29 32.80
C GLU A 325 0.64 25.84 33.97
N LEU A 326 0.17 25.61 35.20
CA LEU A 326 0.97 25.81 36.41
C LEU A 326 1.34 24.45 37.00
N ILE A 327 2.63 24.24 37.20
CA ILE A 327 3.21 23.00 37.72
C ILE A 327 3.90 23.31 39.05
N ASN A 328 3.64 22.50 40.08
CA ASN A 328 4.31 22.65 41.38
C ASN A 328 5.73 22.06 41.35
N VAL A 329 6.52 22.28 42.41
CA VAL A 329 7.90 21.77 42.52
C VAL A 329 8.03 20.24 42.53
N LEU A 330 6.92 19.51 42.68
CA LEU A 330 6.89 18.04 42.57
C LEU A 330 6.55 17.56 41.15
N GLY A 331 6.41 18.48 40.18
CA GLY A 331 6.05 18.17 38.80
C GLY A 331 4.56 17.95 38.56
N ALA A 332 3.69 18.17 39.55
CA ALA A 332 2.25 18.00 39.37
C ALA A 332 1.59 19.28 38.82
N THR A 333 0.81 19.14 37.74
CA THR A 333 -0.01 20.22 37.17
C THR A 333 -1.14 20.55 38.14
N VAL A 334 -1.13 21.78 38.68
CA VAL A 334 -2.17 22.26 39.62
C VAL A 334 -3.26 23.06 38.94
N TRP A 335 -2.99 23.56 37.73
CA TRP A 335 -3.92 24.33 36.94
C TRP A 335 -3.56 24.28 35.45
N ARG A 336 -4.58 24.26 34.58
CA ARG A 336 -4.42 24.27 33.12
C ARG A 336 -5.62 24.99 32.48
N GLN A 337 -5.36 25.85 31.50
CA GLN A 337 -6.41 26.46 30.68
C GLN A 337 -5.93 26.74 29.24
N GLN A 338 -6.82 26.50 28.26
CA GLN A 338 -6.64 26.96 26.89
C GLN A 338 -7.37 28.29 26.65
N LEU A 339 -6.74 29.21 25.94
CA LEU A 339 -7.28 30.56 25.70
C LEU A 339 -6.67 31.23 24.47
N GLN A 340 -7.31 32.30 24.00
CA GLN A 340 -6.75 33.20 23.00
C GLN A 340 -6.01 34.33 23.70
N LEU A 341 -4.71 34.51 23.42
CA LEU A 341 -3.93 35.63 23.91
C LEU A 341 -3.81 36.69 22.82
N THR A 342 -4.56 37.79 22.96
CA THR A 342 -4.48 39.00 22.11
C THR A 342 -3.81 40.13 22.87
N ASN A 343 -2.51 40.33 22.67
CA ASN A 343 -1.64 41.30 23.36
C ASN A 343 -1.53 41.12 24.88
N ARG A 344 -2.64 41.05 25.61
CA ARG A 344 -2.67 40.80 27.05
C ARG A 344 -3.93 40.06 27.47
N ILE A 345 -3.82 39.24 28.49
CA ILE A 345 -4.96 38.66 29.19
C ILE A 345 -4.68 38.62 30.69
N SER A 346 -5.72 38.73 31.49
CA SER A 346 -5.65 38.48 32.92
C SER A 346 -6.36 37.18 33.25
N LEU A 347 -5.74 36.37 34.10
CA LEU A 347 -6.17 35.03 34.48
C LEU A 347 -6.40 35.01 35.99
N ASP A 348 -7.65 34.80 36.39
CA ASP A 348 -8.00 34.54 37.79
C ASP A 348 -7.84 33.04 38.07
N LEU A 349 -6.94 32.71 38.99
CA LEU A 349 -6.55 31.36 39.34
C LEU A 349 -7.42 30.87 40.50
N PRO A 350 -7.80 29.58 40.49
CA PRO A 350 -8.46 29.00 41.65
C PRO A 350 -7.53 29.03 42.88
N PRO A 351 -8.08 28.85 44.09
CA PRO A 351 -7.28 28.81 45.31
C PRO A 351 -6.22 27.70 45.24
N ILE A 352 -4.97 28.09 44.99
CA ILE A 352 -3.79 27.22 45.02
C ILE A 352 -2.89 27.59 46.22
N PRO A 353 -2.18 26.62 46.84
CA PRO A 353 -1.27 26.90 47.95
C PRO A 353 -0.21 27.96 47.63
N SER A 354 0.25 28.69 48.64
CA SER A 354 1.42 29.56 48.50
C SER A 354 2.69 28.73 48.26
N GLY A 355 3.52 29.17 47.30
CA GLY A 355 4.69 28.41 46.88
C GLY A 355 5.23 28.82 45.52
N ALA A 356 6.33 28.17 45.12
CA ALA A 356 6.91 28.32 43.80
C ALA A 356 6.22 27.38 42.79
N TYR A 357 5.95 27.91 41.60
CA TYR A 357 5.36 27.19 40.48
C TYR A 357 6.15 27.47 39.21
N LEU A 358 6.10 26.52 38.27
CA LEU A 358 6.56 26.70 36.91
C LEU A 358 5.34 26.94 36.02
N ALA A 359 5.28 28.10 35.36
CA ALA A 359 4.30 28.39 34.34
C ALA A 359 4.83 27.90 32.98
N ARG A 360 4.06 27.05 32.30
CA ARG A 360 4.34 26.58 30.94
C ARG A 360 3.27 27.12 30.00
N ILE A 361 3.67 27.73 28.89
CA ILE A 361 2.76 28.25 27.89
C ILE A 361 3.05 27.58 26.56
N PHE A 362 2.10 26.79 26.04
CA PHE A 362 2.21 26.13 24.75
C PHE A 362 1.42 26.88 23.70
N PHE A 363 2.02 27.09 22.53
CA PHE A 363 1.29 27.57 21.37
C PHE A 363 0.65 26.38 20.64
N VAL A 364 -0.65 26.48 20.32
CA VAL A 364 -1.41 25.35 19.74
C VAL A 364 -0.90 24.95 18.35
N ASN A 365 -0.10 25.79 17.70
CA ASN A 365 0.52 25.52 16.40
C ASN A 365 1.83 24.72 16.53
N GLY A 366 2.12 24.13 17.70
CA GLY A 366 3.22 23.20 17.94
C GLY A 366 4.60 23.83 18.17
N LYS A 367 4.81 25.09 17.79
CA LYS A 367 6.18 25.57 17.58
C LYS A 367 7.03 25.77 18.84
N TYR A 368 6.51 26.23 19.99
CA TYR A 368 7.35 26.58 21.17
C TYR A 368 6.61 26.48 22.52
N ALA A 369 7.36 26.39 23.62
CA ALA A 369 6.86 26.52 24.99
C ALA A 369 7.66 27.56 25.79
N VAL A 370 6.98 28.54 26.41
CA VAL A 370 7.61 29.50 27.34
C VAL A 370 7.57 28.94 28.75
N HIS A 371 8.70 28.98 29.46
CA HIS A 371 8.85 28.46 30.82
C HIS A 371 9.26 29.56 31.79
N GLN A 372 8.37 29.99 32.69
CA GLN A 372 8.70 31.02 33.68
C GLN A 372 8.36 30.59 35.10
N GLN A 373 9.31 30.77 36.02
CA GLN A 373 9.06 30.57 37.45
C GLN A 373 8.18 31.70 37.99
N VAL A 374 7.08 31.35 38.66
CA VAL A 374 6.15 32.28 39.31
C VAL A 374 5.96 31.92 40.78
N ILE A 375 5.80 32.92 41.64
CA ILE A 375 5.69 32.76 43.10
C ILE A 375 4.28 33.16 43.55
N LYS A 376 3.52 32.20 44.09
CA LYS A 376 2.22 32.45 44.72
C LYS A 376 2.43 32.88 46.17
N ILE A 377 1.83 34.00 46.54
CA ILE A 377 1.74 34.50 47.93
C ILE A 377 0.27 34.61 48.38
N GLU A 378 0.08 34.73 49.70
CA GLU A 378 -1.24 34.86 50.34
C GLU A 378 -2.06 36.07 49.85
#